data_AF-A0A183Q6L9-F1
#
_entry.id   AF-A0A183Q6L9-F1
#
_cell.length_a   1.000
_cell.length_b   1.000
_cell.length_c   1.000
_cell.angle_alpha   90.00
_cell.angle_beta   90.00
_cell.angle_gamma   90.00
#
_symmetry.space_group_name_H-M   'P 1'
#
loop_
_entity.id
_entity.type
_entity.pdbx_description
1 polymer ?
#
loop_
_entity_poly.entity_id
_entity_poly.type
_entity_poly.pdbx_seq_one_letter_code
_entity_poly.pdbx_strand_id
1 'polypeptide(L)'
;MEGVSQLANCLFGLRLEVVPVQPGEVWHPSVIKVHVYSNKNNSTEPIGIVYCDLLDRPGKPAQDCHYTIRGGRCLDNGSSNRSYQFPIITLQLTVSPPESNSKPPLLSIGQVENLFHEWG
;
A
#
# COMPACT_ATOMS: atom_id res chain seq x y z
N MET A 1 2.03 -9.76 -4.60
CA MET A 1 2.71 -8.46 -4.47
C MET A 1 4.23 -8.54 -4.61
N GLU A 2 4.84 -9.73 -4.70
CA GLU A 2 6.30 -9.87 -4.80
C GLU A 2 6.93 -9.11 -5.99
N GLY A 3 6.34 -9.18 -7.19
CA GLY A 3 6.84 -8.43 -8.35
C GLY A 3 6.83 -6.90 -8.16
N VAL A 4 5.82 -6.37 -7.46
CA VAL A 4 5.76 -4.96 -7.07
C VAL A 4 6.91 -4.60 -6.12
N SER A 5 7.17 -5.45 -5.14
CA SER A 5 8.29 -5.28 -4.19
C SER A 5 9.64 -5.28 -4.91
N GLN A 6 9.85 -6.20 -5.84
CA GLN A 6 11.08 -6.28 -6.64
C GLN A 6 11.30 -5.02 -7.47
N LEU A 7 10.26 -4.53 -8.15
CA LEU A 7 10.36 -3.31 -8.95
C LEU A 7 10.58 -2.07 -8.07
N ALA A 8 9.89 -1.95 -6.94
CA ALA A 8 10.09 -0.86 -5.99
C ALA A 8 11.54 -0.82 -5.46
N ASN A 9 12.13 -1.99 -5.19
CA ASN A 9 13.52 -2.10 -4.79
C ASN A 9 14.47 -1.72 -5.92
N CYS A 10 14.32 -2.34 -7.10
CA CYS A 10 15.24 -2.13 -8.22
C CYS A 10 15.23 -0.69 -8.76
N LEU A 11 14.06 -0.05 -8.82
CA LEU A 11 13.92 1.28 -9.40
C LEU A 11 14.15 2.40 -8.39
N PHE A 12 13.69 2.22 -7.15
CA PHE A 12 13.64 3.31 -6.16
C PHE A 12 14.45 3.02 -4.88
N GLY A 13 15.01 1.82 -4.73
CA GLY A 13 15.70 1.41 -3.51
C GLY A 13 14.74 1.35 -2.31
N LEU A 14 13.49 0.93 -2.55
CA LEU A 14 12.46 0.80 -1.53
C LEU A 14 12.28 -0.66 -1.11
N ARG A 15 12.06 -0.88 0.18
CA ARG A 15 11.67 -2.18 0.74
C ARG A 15 10.23 -2.08 1.23
N LEU A 16 9.39 -3.03 0.81
CA LEU A 16 8.00 -3.11 1.21
C LEU A 16 7.82 -4.24 2.21
N GLU A 17 7.14 -3.99 3.32
CA GLU A 17 6.84 -5.03 4.31
C GLU A 17 5.38 -5.02 4.69
N VAL A 18 4.76 -6.20 4.61
CA VAL A 18 3.43 -6.41 5.18
C VAL A 18 3.55 -6.41 6.70
N VAL A 19 2.76 -5.57 7.36
CA VAL A 19 2.75 -5.45 8.81
C VAL A 19 1.35 -5.69 9.37
N PRO A 20 1.22 -6.17 10.62
CA PRO A 20 -0.08 -6.33 11.26
C PRO A 20 -0.83 -5.00 11.36
N VAL A 21 -2.15 -5.07 11.18
CA VAL A 21 -3.08 -3.98 11.46
C VAL A 21 -3.46 -3.97 12.93
N GLN A 22 -3.71 -2.78 13.48
CA GLN A 22 -4.23 -2.59 14.84
C GLN A 22 -5.76 -2.68 14.88
N PRO A 23 -6.36 -2.99 16.04
CA PRO A 23 -7.81 -2.99 16.19
C PRO A 23 -8.42 -1.64 15.78
N GLY A 24 -9.34 -1.66 14.81
CA GLY A 24 -10.03 -0.47 14.30
C GLY A 24 -9.23 0.38 13.29
N GLU A 25 -8.02 -0.05 12.90
CA GLU A 25 -7.17 0.70 11.95
C GLU A 25 -7.70 0.65 10.51
N VAL A 26 -8.31 -0.46 10.11
CA VAL A 26 -8.77 -0.71 8.74
C VAL A 26 -10.29 -0.83 8.66
N TRP A 27 -10.85 -0.42 7.52
CA TRP A 27 -12.30 -0.45 7.26
C TRP A 27 -12.84 -1.84 6.87
N HIS A 28 -11.97 -2.79 6.54
CA HIS A 28 -12.36 -4.16 6.23
C HIS A 28 -11.24 -5.16 6.59
N PRO A 29 -11.56 -6.40 7.06
CA PRO A 29 -10.55 -7.39 7.47
C PRO A 29 -9.62 -7.87 6.35
N SER A 30 -10.01 -7.70 5.08
CA SER A 30 -9.17 -8.08 3.93
C SER A 30 -8.13 -7.02 3.54
N VAL A 31 -8.14 -5.84 4.18
CA VAL A 31 -7.20 -4.77 3.86
C VAL A 31 -5.84 -5.11 4.45
N ILE A 32 -4.81 -5.04 3.60
CA ILE A 32 -3.44 -5.36 3.99
C ILE A 32 -2.67 -4.06 4.19
N LYS A 33 -1.98 -3.92 5.31
CA LYS A 33 -1.11 -2.78 5.58
C LYS A 33 0.32 -3.10 5.16
N VAL A 34 0.90 -2.20 4.39
CA VAL A 34 2.29 -2.26 3.91
C VAL A 34 3.04 -1.04 4.39
N HIS A 35 4.15 -1.27 5.10
CA HIS A 35 5.14 -0.25 5.39
C HIS A 35 6.14 -0.14 4.24
N VAL A 36 6.52 1.09 3.90
CA VAL A 36 7.53 1.39 2.88
C VAL A 36 8.78 1.91 3.59
N TYR A 37 9.92 1.30 3.35
CA TYR A 37 11.21 1.71 3.91
C TYR A 37 12.18 2.11 2.80
N SER A 38 13.09 3.04 3.10
CA SER A 38 14.22 3.35 2.23
C SER A 38 15.42 2.47 2.56
N ASN A 39 16.01 1.83 1.55
CA ASN A 39 17.22 1.03 1.71
C ASN A 39 18.49 1.89 1.88
N LYS A 40 18.45 3.20 1.63
CA LYS A 40 19.65 4.06 1.66
C LYS A 40 20.25 4.23 3.06
N ASN A 41 19.41 4.24 4.10
CA ASN A 41 19.81 4.64 5.44
C ASN A 41 19.62 3.55 6.51
N ASN A 42 19.25 2.31 6.11
CA ASN A 42 18.86 1.24 7.04
C ASN A 42 17.87 1.73 8.13
N SER A 43 16.95 2.63 7.76
CA SER A 43 15.99 3.21 8.69
C SER A 43 15.08 2.11 9.25
N THR A 44 14.92 2.11 10.57
CA THR A 44 13.93 1.29 11.27
C THR A 44 12.52 1.86 11.13
N GLU A 45 12.41 3.15 10.78
CA GLU A 45 11.14 3.83 10.61
C GLU A 45 10.69 3.82 9.13
N PRO A 46 9.40 3.59 8.86
CA PRO A 46 8.84 3.66 7.53
C PRO A 46 8.80 5.10 7.02
N ILE A 47 8.98 5.26 5.72
CA ILE A 47 8.86 6.52 4.99
C ILE A 47 7.49 6.68 4.32
N GLY A 48 6.58 5.72 4.51
CA GLY A 48 5.22 5.74 3.99
C GLY A 48 4.42 4.50 4.40
N ILE A 49 3.10 4.60 4.31
CA ILE A 49 2.18 3.47 4.52
C ILE A 49 1.25 3.35 3.32
N VAL A 50 1.05 2.12 2.85
CA VAL A 50 0.08 1.76 1.82
C VAL A 50 -0.92 0.79 2.42
N TYR A 51 -2.21 1.13 2.38
CA TYR A 51 -3.29 0.18 2.63
C TYR A 51 -3.75 -0.42 1.30
N CYS A 52 -3.67 -1.74 1.18
CA CYS A 52 -4.06 -2.46 -0.02
C CYS A 52 -5.44 -3.08 0.19
N ASP A 53 -6.47 -2.49 -0.42
CA ASP A 53 -7.83 -3.04 -0.47
C ASP A 53 -8.06 -3.68 -1.85
N LEU A 54 -7.59 -4.91 -2.01
CA LEU A 54 -7.45 -5.54 -3.33
C LEU A 54 -8.68 -6.35 -3.77
N LEU A 55 -9.41 -6.93 -2.82
CA LEU A 55 -10.50 -7.87 -3.12
C LEU A 55 -11.83 -7.15 -3.32
N ASP A 56 -12.58 -7.59 -4.33
CA ASP A 56 -13.96 -7.18 -4.53
C ASP A 56 -14.89 -7.76 -3.46
N ARG A 57 -15.96 -7.02 -3.13
CA ARG A 57 -16.98 -7.41 -2.17
C ARG A 57 -18.25 -6.55 -2.31
N PRO A 58 -19.43 -7.04 -1.89
CA PRO A 58 -20.65 -6.24 -1.87
C PRO A 58 -20.48 -4.89 -1.16
N GLY A 59 -20.91 -3.82 -1.81
CA GLY A 59 -20.84 -2.45 -1.27
C GLY A 59 -19.50 -1.74 -1.41
N LYS A 60 -18.46 -2.41 -1.95
CA LYS A 60 -17.22 -1.73 -2.35
C LYS A 60 -17.41 -1.04 -3.70
N PRO A 61 -16.94 0.21 -3.88
CA PRO A 61 -16.92 0.84 -5.20
C PRO A 61 -16.08 0.03 -6.18
N ALA A 62 -16.63 -0.29 -7.35
CA ALA A 62 -15.93 -0.97 -8.44
C ALA A 62 -15.05 0.01 -9.22
N GLN A 63 -14.10 0.62 -8.51
CA GLN A 63 -13.11 1.52 -9.09
C GLN A 63 -11.73 1.15 -8.57
N ASP A 64 -10.85 0.84 -9.52
CA ASP A 64 -9.44 0.66 -9.24
C ASP A 64 -8.80 2.05 -9.18
N CYS A 65 -8.06 2.31 -8.11
CA CYS A 65 -7.58 3.67 -7.81
C CYS A 65 -6.52 3.71 -6.71
N HIS A 66 -5.71 4.77 -6.78
CA HIS A 66 -4.86 5.25 -5.70
C HIS A 66 -5.50 6.49 -5.03
N TYR A 67 -5.70 6.42 -3.70
CA TYR A 67 -6.13 7.58 -2.91
C TYR A 67 -5.09 7.98 -1.86
N THR A 68 -4.86 9.28 -1.73
CA THR A 68 -4.06 9.84 -0.62
C THR A 68 -4.94 10.04 0.60
N ILE A 69 -4.66 9.31 1.68
CA ILE A 69 -5.26 9.56 3.01
C ILE A 69 -4.55 10.74 3.69
N ARG A 70 -3.22 10.78 3.58
CA ARG A 70 -2.39 11.81 4.18
C ARG A 70 -1.20 12.12 3.27
N GLY A 71 -1.04 13.39 2.90
CA GLY A 71 0.11 13.83 2.12
C GLY A 71 1.42 13.85 2.93
N GLY A 72 2.54 13.66 2.24
CA GLY A 72 3.87 13.85 2.81
C GLY A 72 4.22 15.34 2.90
N ARG A 73 4.69 15.83 4.05
CA ARG A 73 5.08 17.23 4.21
C ARG A 73 6.07 17.46 5.34
N CYS A 74 6.88 18.51 5.22
CA CYS A 74 7.61 19.06 6.37
C CYS A 74 6.61 19.69 7.34
N LEU A 75 6.73 19.36 8.62
CA LEU A 75 5.98 19.99 9.68
C LEU A 75 6.81 21.16 10.19
N ASP A 76 6.23 22.35 10.13
CA ASP A 76 6.77 23.51 10.83
C ASP A 76 6.11 23.57 12.21
N ASN A 77 6.85 23.16 13.23
CA ASN A 77 6.42 23.13 14.62
C ASN A 77 6.99 24.31 15.43
N GLY A 78 7.57 25.32 14.76
CA GLY A 78 8.22 26.44 15.42
C GLY A 78 9.54 26.08 16.14
N SER A 79 10.00 24.83 16.02
CA SER A 79 11.32 24.39 16.51
C SER A 79 12.37 24.52 15.40
N SER A 80 13.64 24.66 15.78
CA SER A 80 14.77 24.58 14.84
C SER A 80 14.89 23.21 14.19
N ASN A 81 14.24 22.18 14.74
CA ASN A 81 14.26 20.82 14.22
C ASN A 81 12.95 20.51 13.47
N ARG A 82 13.01 20.59 12.13
CA ARG A 82 11.88 20.25 11.25
C ARG A 82 11.68 18.74 11.22
N SER A 83 10.49 18.27 11.62
CA SER A 83 10.08 16.88 11.45
C SER A 83 9.34 16.66 10.13
N TYR A 84 9.37 15.45 9.59
CA TYR A 84 8.66 15.09 8.36
C TYR A 84 7.45 14.20 8.67
N GLN A 85 6.28 14.54 8.12
CA GLN A 85 5.10 13.69 8.11
C GLN A 85 5.16 12.80 6.87
N PHE A 86 5.24 11.48 7.05
CA PHE A 86 5.23 10.56 5.92
C PHE A 86 3.82 10.38 5.30
N PRO A 87 3.73 10.12 3.99
CA PRO A 87 2.47 9.90 3.30
C PRO A 87 1.78 8.59 3.71
N ILE A 88 0.45 8.61 3.72
CA ILE A 88 -0.40 7.42 3.87
C ILE A 88 -1.35 7.39 2.68
N ILE A 89 -1.37 6.27 1.99
CA ILE A 89 -2.21 6.07 0.80
C ILE A 89 -3.05 4.80 0.93
N THR A 90 -4.02 4.66 0.04
CA THR A 90 -4.77 3.44 -0.20
C THR A 90 -4.68 3.07 -1.67
N LEU A 91 -4.35 1.81 -1.93
CA LEU A 91 -4.45 1.17 -3.23
C LEU A 91 -5.70 0.30 -3.23
N GLN A 92 -6.69 0.66 -4.03
CA GLN A 92 -7.92 -0.09 -4.16
C GLN A 92 -7.96 -0.76 -5.53
N LEU A 93 -8.25 -2.07 -5.56
CA LEU A 93 -8.50 -2.82 -6.78
C LEU A 93 -9.77 -3.68 -6.65
N THR A 94 -10.27 -4.19 -7.76
CA THR A 94 -11.47 -5.03 -7.84
C THR A 94 -11.10 -6.45 -8.26
N VAL A 95 -10.26 -7.11 -7.47
CA VAL A 95 -9.83 -8.50 -7.72
C VAL A 95 -10.87 -9.47 -7.18
N SER A 96 -11.33 -10.41 -8.01
CA SER A 96 -12.28 -11.44 -7.57
C SER A 96 -11.75 -12.19 -6.35
N PRO A 97 -12.54 -12.32 -5.27
CA PRO A 97 -12.14 -13.10 -4.12
C PRO A 97 -11.96 -14.58 -4.53
N PRO A 98 -11.09 -15.32 -3.83
CA PRO A 98 -10.90 -16.73 -4.13
C PRO A 98 -12.17 -17.55 -3.81
N GLU A 99 -12.45 -18.57 -4.62
CA GLU A 99 -13.60 -19.49 -4.42
C GLU A 99 -13.50 -20.26 -3.10
N SER A 100 -12.28 -20.47 -2.60
CA SER A 100 -11.99 -21.15 -1.35
C SER A 100 -10.67 -20.64 -0.75
N ASN A 101 -10.50 -20.75 0.57
CA ASN A 101 -9.25 -20.37 1.25
C ASN A 101 -8.01 -21.16 0.77
N SER A 102 -8.22 -22.25 0.01
CA SER A 102 -7.17 -23.09 -0.57
C SER A 102 -6.68 -22.64 -1.94
N LYS A 103 -7.32 -21.67 -2.58
CA LYS A 103 -6.90 -21.13 -3.88
C LYS A 103 -6.55 -19.64 -3.73
N PRO A 104 -5.41 -19.17 -4.24
CA PRO A 104 -5.15 -17.74 -4.30
C PRO A 104 -6.00 -17.07 -5.38
N PRO A 105 -6.32 -15.77 -5.24
CA PRO A 105 -6.91 -15.01 -6.33
C PRO A 105 -5.92 -14.96 -7.51
N LEU A 106 -6.43 -15.18 -8.73
CA LEU A 106 -5.65 -15.08 -9.95
C LEU A 106 -5.98 -13.77 -10.68
N LEU A 107 -4.95 -13.11 -11.19
CA LEU A 107 -5.09 -11.87 -11.95
C LEU A 107 -5.03 -12.19 -13.45
N SER A 108 -5.93 -11.59 -14.22
CA SER A 108 -5.76 -11.47 -15.67
C SER A 108 -4.59 -10.52 -15.97
N ILE A 109 -4.08 -10.57 -17.21
CA ILE A 109 -3.00 -9.67 -17.62
C ILE A 109 -3.40 -8.18 -17.46
N GLY A 110 -4.63 -7.82 -17.80
CA GLY A 110 -5.13 -6.44 -17.64
C GLY A 110 -5.22 -6.02 -16.17
N GLN A 111 -5.55 -6.95 -15.26
CA GLN A 111 -5.51 -6.67 -13.82
C GLN A 111 -4.09 -6.52 -13.28
N VAL A 112 -3.11 -7.22 -13.87
CA VAL A 112 -1.69 -7.02 -13.53
C VAL A 112 -1.23 -5.64 -14.02
N GLU A 113 -1.54 -5.25 -15.25
CA GLU A 113 -1.24 -3.91 -15.77
C GLU A 113 -1.86 -2.83 -14.88
N ASN A 114 -3.13 -3.02 -14.49
CA ASN A 114 -3.82 -2.05 -13.66
C ASN A 114 -3.24 -1.97 -12.23
N LEU A 115 -2.86 -3.11 -11.64
CA LEU A 115 -2.12 -3.13 -10.37
C LEU A 115 -0.86 -2.27 -10.44
N PHE A 116 -0.09 -2.38 -11.53
CA PHE A 116 1.12 -1.58 -11.71
C PHE A 116 0.84 -0.11 -12.04
N HIS A 117 -0.27 0.18 -12.74
CA HIS A 117 -0.72 1.54 -13.01
C HIS A 117 -1.06 2.28 -11.71
N GLU A 118 -1.90 1.67 -10.87
CA GLU A 118 -2.35 2.28 -9.61
C GLU A 118 -1.26 2.31 -8.54
N TRP A 119 -0.26 1.42 -8.66
CA TRP A 119 0.90 1.44 -7.77
C TRP A 119 1.86 2.60 -8.04
N GLY A 120 2.08 2.94 -9.31
CA GLY A 120 3.02 3.98 -9.76
C GLY A 120 2.55 5.40 -9.44
#